data_AF-A0A7V0T7X9-F1
#
_entry.id   AF-A0A7V0T7X9-F1
#
_cell.length_a   1.000
_cell.length_b   1.000
_cell.length_c   1.000
_cell.angle_alpha   90.00
_cell.angle_beta   90.00
_cell.angle_gamma   90.00
#
_symmetry.space_group_name_H-M   'P 1'
#
loop_
_entity.id
_entity.type
_entity.pdbx_description
1 polymer ?
#
loop_
_entity_poly.entity_id
_entity_poly.type
_entity_poly.pdbx_seq_one_letter_code
_entity_poly.pdbx_strand_id
1 'polypeptide(L)' 'MSVQPDPLVCYCGKVTRGRIVSAIRAGATTLKQIRKTTGAGVGDRCKELNP' A
#
# COMPACT_ATOMS: atom_id res chain seq x y z
N MET A 1 -6.64 -24.03 -7.62
CA MET A 1 -6.77 -22.56 -7.65
C MET A 1 -5.40 -21.98 -7.37
N SER A 2 -4.72 -21.40 -8.34
CA SER A 2 -3.43 -20.72 -8.13
C SER A 2 -3.71 -19.38 -7.43
N VAL A 3 -3.39 -19.29 -6.14
CA VAL A 3 -3.40 -18.02 -5.41
C VAL A 3 -2.24 -17.19 -5.94
N GLN A 4 -2.54 -16.19 -6.77
CA GLN A 4 -1.54 -15.21 -7.18
C GLN A 4 -1.10 -14.40 -5.95
N PRO A 5 0.21 -14.11 -5.79
CA PRO A 5 0.70 -13.32 -4.67
C PRO A 5 0.12 -11.90 -4.69
N ASP A 6 -0.16 -11.35 -3.50
CA ASP A 6 -0.69 -9.98 -3.35
C ASP A 6 0.37 -8.95 -3.78
N PRO A 7 0.14 -8.19 -4.86
CA PRO A 7 1.18 -7.35 -5.44
C PRO A 7 1.61 -6.23 -4.50
N LEU A 8 2.91 -5.92 -4.50
CA LEU A 8 3.46 -4.72 -3.89
C LEU A 8 3.00 -3.48 -4.66
N VAL A 9 2.52 -2.48 -3.93
CA VAL A 9 2.05 -1.18 -4.45
C VAL A 9 2.98 -0.05 -4.02
N CYS A 10 3.51 -0.07 -2.80
CA CYS A 10 4.50 0.90 -2.34
C CYS A 10 5.79 0.17 -1.97
N TYR A 11 6.82 0.32 -2.80
CA TYR A 11 8.09 -0.37 -2.62
C TYR A 11 8.96 0.21 -1.51
N CYS A 12 8.84 1.52 -1.24
CA CYS A 12 9.47 2.19 -0.10
C CYS A 12 8.98 1.61 1.23
N GLY A 13 7.66 1.53 1.39
CA GLY A 13 6.99 1.09 2.63
C GLY A 13 6.65 -0.41 2.69
N LYS A 14 7.03 -1.19 1.67
CA LYS A 14 6.66 -2.61 1.51
C LYS A 14 5.15 -2.86 1.68
N VAL A 15 4.32 -2.02 1.09
CA VAL A 15 2.85 -2.10 1.21
C VAL A 15 2.25 -2.81 0.01
N THR A 16 1.41 -3.83 0.27
CA THR A 16 0.69 -4.58 -0.76
C THR A 16 -0.69 -3.99 -1.07
N ARG A 17 -1.29 -4.41 -2.20
CA ARG A 17 -2.65 -4.03 -2.57
C ARG A 17 -3.66 -4.49 -1.51
N GLY A 18 -3.55 -5.71 -1.01
CA GLY A 18 -4.42 -6.26 0.03
C GLY A 18 -4.38 -5.44 1.32
N ARG A 19 -3.22 -4.89 1.70
CA ARG A 19 -3.11 -3.99 2.86
C ARG A 19 -3.89 -2.69 2.65
N ILE A 20 -3.82 -2.09 1.47
CA ILE A 20 -4.60 -0.88 1.13
C ILE A 20 -6.10 -1.19 1.13
N VAL A 21 -6.52 -2.27 0.49
CA VAL A 21 -7.94 -2.69 0.46
C VAL A 21 -8.46 -2.98 1.86
N SER A 22 -7.67 -3.63 2.71
CA SER A 22 -8.05 -3.89 4.11
C SER A 22 -8.22 -2.61 4.91
N ALA A 23 -7.38 -1.59 4.68
CA ALA A 23 -7.53 -0.28 5.31
C ALA A 23 -8.82 0.44 4.87
N ILE A 24 -9.17 0.35 3.58
CA ILE A 24 -10.45 0.88 3.06
C ILE A 24 -11.63 0.17 3.73
N ARG A 25 -11.61 -1.17 3.77
CA ARG A 25 -12.66 -1.98 4.44
C ARG A 25 -12.78 -1.69 5.94
N ALA A 26 -11.69 -1.29 6.58
CA ALA A 26 -11.66 -0.86 7.98
C ALA A 26 -12.12 0.60 8.19
N GLY A 27 -12.57 1.30 7.14
CA GLY A 27 -13.17 2.64 7.24
C GLY A 27 -12.25 3.80 6.85
N ALA A 28 -11.08 3.56 6.25
CA ALA A 28 -10.29 4.64 5.68
C ALA A 28 -10.98 5.19 4.41
N THR A 29 -11.43 6.44 4.45
CA THR A 29 -12.16 7.10 3.35
C THR A 29 -11.36 8.21 2.67
N THR A 30 -10.15 8.49 3.16
CA THR A 30 -9.28 9.55 2.62
C THR A 30 -7.86 9.05 2.37
N LEU A 31 -7.17 9.66 1.40
CA LEU A 31 -5.74 9.37 1.18
C LEU A 31 -4.90 9.61 2.44
N LYS A 32 -5.21 10.65 3.23
CA LYS A 32 -4.51 10.92 4.50
C LYS A 32 -4.64 9.74 5.47
N GLN A 33 -5.84 9.17 5.61
CA GLN A 33 -6.05 7.98 6.43
C GLN A 33 -5.33 6.76 5.85
N ILE A 34 -5.38 6.53 4.53
CA ILE A 34 -4.66 5.41 3.90
C ILE A 34 -3.16 5.51 4.18
N ARG A 35 -2.55 6.69 4.00
CA ARG A 35 -1.12 6.91 4.30
C ARG A 35 -0.82 6.66 5.78
N LYS A 36 -1.66 7.17 6.70
CA LYS A 36 -1.50 6.97 8.15
C LYS A 36 -1.59 5.50 8.56
N THR A 37 -2.53 4.75 8.00
CA THR A 37 -2.85 3.37 8.42
C THR A 37 -1.95 2.32 7.75
N THR A 38 -1.49 2.59 6.53
CA THR A 38 -0.72 1.63 5.72
C THR A 38 0.75 1.98 5.58
N GLY A 39 1.13 3.26 5.74
CA GLY A 39 2.48 3.74 5.45
C GLY A 39 2.80 3.91 3.96
N ALA A 40 1.87 3.60 3.05
CA ALA A 40 2.08 3.77 1.62
C ALA A 40 2.24 5.26 1.26
N GLY A 41 3.16 5.58 0.34
CA GLY A 41 3.34 6.93 -0.20
C GLY A 41 3.85 7.97 0.79
N VAL A 42 4.50 7.54 1.87
CA VAL A 42 5.13 8.43 2.88
C VAL A 42 6.64 8.60 2.64
N GLY A 43 7.32 7.57 2.10
CA GLY A 43 8.72 7.66 1.72
C GLY A 43 8.96 8.43 0.43
N ASP A 44 10.23 8.65 0.09
CA ASP A 44 10.70 9.54 -0.98
C ASP A 44 11.54 8.83 -2.08
N ARG A 45 11.89 7.56 -1.87
CA ARG A 45 12.73 6.75 -2.78
C ARG A 45 12.00 6.11 -3.97
N CYS A 46 10.89 6.70 -4.41
CA CYS A 46 10.05 6.14 -5.47
C CYS A 46 10.81 5.94 -6.78
N LYS A 47 11.75 6.85 -7.11
CA LYS A 47 12.56 6.79 -8.33
C LYS A 47 13.50 5.57 -8.37
N GLU A 48 13.99 5.12 -7.22
CA GLU A 48 14.92 3.98 -7.18
C GLU A 48 14.21 2.64 -6.94
N LEU A 49 13.10 2.65 -6.19
CA LEU A 49 12.51 1.42 -5.66
C LEU A 49 11.24 0.97 -6.39
N ASN A 50 10.51 1.88 -7.04
CA ASN A 50 9.30 1.53 -7.77
C ASN A 50 9.67 1.13 -9.21
N PRO A 51 9.43 -0.13 -9.64
CA PRO A 51 9.80 -0.63 -10.95
C PRO A 51 8.99 -0.01 -12.10
#